data_AF-A0A0W8IP59-F1
#
_entry.id   AF-A0A0W8IP59-F1
#
_cell.length_a   1.000
_cell.length_b   1.000
_cell.length_c   1.000
_cell.angle_alpha   90.00
_cell.angle_beta   90.00
_cell.angle_gamma   90.00
#
_symmetry.space_group_name_H-M   'P 1'
#
loop_
_entity.id
_entity.type
_entity.pdbx_description
1 polymer ?
#
loop_
_entity_poly.entity_id
_entity_poly.type
_entity_poly.pdbx_seq_one_letter_code
_entity_poly.pdbx_strand_id
1 'polypeptide(L)'
;MKSSMHTPVPHMFAAPLYAAERLLAEAIHDEHVSVDAVVVLDALAEHVTAEEAPALDAVAENTQLTREELAAALGDLDDLGYLEELAEHAPPLSQLRASLFGTAA
;
A
#
# COMPACT_ATOMS: atom_id res chain seq x y z
N MET A 1 4.71 30.68 38.38
CA MET A 1 5.31 30.34 37.07
C MET A 1 4.42 29.28 36.43
N LYS A 2 3.73 29.61 35.34
CA LYS A 2 2.81 28.69 34.66
C LYS A 2 3.64 27.74 33.80
N SER A 3 3.66 26.46 34.16
CA SER A 3 4.21 25.41 33.30
C SER A 3 3.42 25.39 32.00
N SER A 4 4.07 25.72 30.89
CA SER A 4 3.57 25.39 29.55
C SER A 4 3.39 23.88 29.50
N MET A 5 2.16 23.40 29.57
CA MET A 5 1.83 22.08 29.09
C MET A 5 2.13 22.08 27.59
N HIS A 6 3.24 21.46 27.19
CA HIS A 6 3.35 20.92 25.84
C HIS A 6 2.21 19.91 25.72
N THR A 7 1.09 20.33 25.14
CA THR A 7 0.14 19.39 24.56
C THR A 7 0.95 18.55 23.57
N PRO A 8 1.06 17.22 23.76
CA PRO A 8 1.59 16.38 22.69
C PRO A 8 0.70 16.65 21.48
N VAL A 9 1.29 17.15 20.41
CA VAL A 9 0.63 17.24 19.11
C VAL A 9 0.08 15.84 18.86
N PRO A 10 -1.23 15.66 18.64
CA PRO A 10 -1.78 14.34 18.50
C PRO A 10 -1.09 13.71 17.28
N HIS A 11 -0.61 12.48 17.43
CA HIS A 11 -0.10 11.63 16.35
C HIS A 11 -1.25 11.26 15.40
N MET A 12 -1.94 12.25 14.83
CA MET A 12 -3.34 12.19 14.37
C MET A 12 -3.50 12.02 12.85
N PHE A 13 -2.42 11.70 12.15
CA PHE A 13 -2.51 11.01 10.87
C PHE A 13 -2.08 9.58 11.16
N ALA A 14 -2.97 8.61 10.97
CA ALA A 14 -2.60 7.21 11.14
C ALA A 14 -1.35 6.97 10.27
N ALA A 15 -0.22 6.63 10.89
CA ALA A 15 1.04 6.41 10.18
C ALA A 15 0.88 5.56 8.89
N PRO A 16 -0.02 4.56 8.84
CA PRO A 16 -0.31 3.82 7.61
C PRO A 16 -0.91 4.66 6.48
N LEU A 17 -1.87 5.55 6.78
CA LEU A 17 -2.50 6.41 5.77
C LEU A 17 -1.49 7.39 5.18
N TYR A 18 -0.68 8.02 6.02
CA TYR A 18 0.34 8.95 5.54
C TYR A 18 1.38 8.26 4.66
N ALA A 19 1.83 7.07 5.05
CA ALA A 19 2.75 6.29 4.24
C ALA A 19 2.14 5.93 2.88
N ALA A 20 0.88 5.49 2.87
CA ALA A 20 0.16 5.17 1.64
C ALA A 20 0.03 6.37 0.70
N GLU A 21 -0.40 7.54 1.21
CA GLU A 21 -0.50 8.77 0.42
C GLU A 21 0.85 9.22 -0.15
N ARG A 22 1.93 9.12 0.65
CA ARG A 22 3.28 9.44 0.19
C ARG A 22 3.73 8.48 -0.92
N LEU A 23 3.55 7.17 -0.73
CA LEU A 23 3.91 6.16 -1.72
C LEU A 23 3.15 6.34 -3.04
N LEU A 24 1.85 6.67 -2.96
CA LEU A 24 1.06 7.00 -4.14
C LEU A 24 1.59 8.24 -4.86
N ALA A 25 1.90 9.29 -4.12
CA ALA A 25 2.48 10.50 -4.69
C ALA A 25 3.83 10.21 -5.37
N GLU A 26 4.67 9.35 -4.78
CA GLU A 26 5.95 8.94 -5.38
C GLU A 26 5.73 8.11 -6.64
N ALA A 27 4.87 7.09 -6.59
CA ALA A 27 4.57 6.21 -7.71
C ALA A 27 3.99 6.95 -8.92
N ILE A 28 3.12 7.96 -8.70
CA ILE A 28 2.56 8.79 -9.77
C ILE A 28 3.65 9.57 -10.54
N HIS A 29 4.76 9.91 -9.88
CA HIS A 29 5.85 10.68 -10.48
C HIS A 29 7.05 9.81 -10.90
N ASP A 30 7.01 8.50 -10.66
CA ASP A 30 8.06 7.58 -11.07
C ASP A 30 7.78 7.06 -12.49
N GLU A 31 8.73 7.31 -13.40
CA GLU A 31 8.63 6.88 -14.81
C GLU A 31 8.73 5.36 -14.99
N HIS A 32 9.18 4.64 -13.97
CA HIS A 32 9.29 3.17 -13.98
C HIS A 32 8.01 2.48 -13.51
N VAL A 33 7.08 3.21 -12.90
CA VAL A 33 5.80 2.66 -12.43
C VAL A 33 4.76 2.80 -13.54
N SER A 34 4.17 1.68 -13.94
CA SER A 34 3.10 1.68 -14.93
C SER A 34 1.81 2.30 -14.37
N VAL A 35 0.92 2.78 -15.25
CA VAL A 35 -0.38 3.31 -14.82
C VAL A 35 -1.18 2.24 -14.07
N ASP A 36 -1.15 1.00 -14.54
CA ASP A 36 -1.83 -0.12 -13.88
C ASP A 36 -1.26 -0.39 -12.49
N ALA A 37 0.06 -0.30 -12.32
CA ALA A 37 0.71 -0.39 -11.01
C ALA A 37 0.29 0.76 -10.08
N VAL A 38 0.20 2.00 -10.56
CA VAL A 38 -0.33 3.12 -9.74
C VAL A 38 -1.76 2.85 -9.29
N VAL A 39 -2.62 2.38 -10.20
CA VAL A 39 -4.03 2.08 -9.91
C VAL A 39 -4.17 0.93 -8.91
N VAL A 40 -3.34 -0.11 -9.03
CA VAL A 40 -3.29 -1.20 -8.05
C VAL A 40 -2.78 -0.70 -6.69
N LEU A 41 -1.74 0.13 -6.67
CA LEU A 41 -1.22 0.71 -5.43
C LEU A 41 -2.29 1.56 -4.72
N ASP A 42 -3.08 2.33 -5.46
CA ASP A 42 -4.19 3.14 -4.93
C ASP A 42 -5.28 2.26 -4.33
N ALA A 43 -5.68 1.20 -5.05
CA ALA A 43 -6.64 0.23 -4.56
C ALA A 43 -6.15 -0.46 -3.28
N LEU A 44 -4.87 -0.79 -3.16
CA LEU A 44 -4.30 -1.38 -1.94
C LEU A 44 -4.18 -0.36 -0.79
N ALA A 45 -3.89 0.90 -1.11
CA ALA A 45 -3.80 1.99 -0.14
C ALA A 45 -5.11 2.20 0.62
N GLU A 46 -6.27 1.95 0.01
CA GLU A 46 -7.57 2.01 0.69
C GLU A 46 -7.68 1.02 1.86
N HIS A 47 -6.88 -0.06 1.85
CA HIS A 47 -6.92 -1.14 2.84
C HIS A 47 -5.83 -1.03 3.92
N VAL A 48 -5.03 0.03 3.97
CA VAL A 48 -3.92 0.16 4.94
C VAL A 48 -4.37 0.28 6.40
N THR A 49 -5.64 0.62 6.61
CA THR A 49 -6.27 0.65 7.95
C THR A 49 -7.32 -0.44 8.15
N ALA A 50 -7.51 -1.32 7.16
CA ALA A 50 -8.45 -2.41 7.26
C ALA A 50 -7.96 -3.47 8.26
N GLU A 51 -8.90 -4.24 8.82
CA GLU A 51 -8.57 -5.37 9.71
C GLU A 51 -8.06 -6.59 8.91
N GLU A 52 -8.45 -6.69 7.64
CA GLU A 52 -8.15 -7.81 6.75
C GLU A 52 -7.62 -7.32 5.40
N ALA A 53 -6.83 -8.18 4.75
CA ALA A 53 -6.29 -7.88 3.43
C ALA A 53 -7.39 -7.93 2.38
N PRO A 54 -7.32 -7.11 1.32
CA PRO A 54 -8.27 -7.20 0.23
C PRO A 54 -8.15 -8.53 -0.50
N ALA A 55 -9.28 -9.08 -0.93
CA ALA A 55 -9.28 -10.19 -1.87
C ALA A 55 -8.79 -9.70 -3.25
N LEU A 56 -7.85 -10.41 -3.88
CA LEU A 56 -7.31 -10.00 -5.17
C LEU A 56 -8.37 -9.88 -6.27
N ASP A 57 -9.41 -10.72 -6.25
CA ASP A 57 -10.52 -10.61 -7.21
C ASP A 57 -11.26 -9.27 -7.04
N ALA A 58 -11.42 -8.76 -5.81
CA ALA A 58 -12.02 -7.45 -5.56
C ALA A 58 -11.10 -6.30 -6.01
N VAL A 59 -9.78 -6.45 -5.86
CA VAL A 59 -8.81 -5.49 -6.40
C VAL A 59 -8.87 -5.48 -7.93
N ALA A 60 -8.93 -6.64 -8.58
CA ALA A 60 -9.08 -6.74 -10.03
C ALA A 60 -10.36 -6.05 -10.53
N GLU A 61 -11.49 -6.28 -9.86
CA GLU A 61 -12.77 -5.63 -10.18
C GLU A 61 -12.70 -4.10 -10.03
N ASN A 62 -12.14 -3.61 -8.92
CA ASN A 62 -12.02 -2.17 -8.65
C ASN A 62 -11.10 -1.47 -9.65
N THR A 63 -10.01 -2.13 -10.04
CA THR A 63 -9.01 -1.60 -10.99
C THR A 63 -9.39 -1.84 -12.45
N GLN A 64 -10.43 -2.64 -12.71
CA GLN A 64 -10.85 -3.09 -14.04
C GLN A 64 -9.75 -3.85 -14.81
N LEU A 65 -8.82 -4.46 -14.09
CA LEU A 65 -7.73 -5.24 -14.65
C LEU A 65 -8.11 -6.72 -14.77
N THR A 66 -7.57 -7.37 -15.79
CA THR A 66 -7.55 -8.83 -15.83
C THR A 66 -6.64 -9.38 -14.73
N ARG A 67 -6.79 -10.67 -14.42
CA ARG A 67 -5.92 -11.34 -13.44
C ARG A 67 -4.44 -11.32 -13.85
N GLU A 68 -4.15 -11.38 -15.15
CA GLU A 68 -2.78 -11.32 -15.67
C GLU A 68 -2.17 -9.93 -15.52
N GLU A 69 -2.93 -8.88 -15.85
CA GLU A 69 -2.51 -7.48 -15.67
C GLU A 69 -2.32 -7.13 -14.19
N LEU A 70 -3.25 -7.55 -13.32
CA LEU A 70 -3.11 -7.37 -11.87
C LEU A 70 -1.85 -8.07 -11.35
N ALA A 71 -1.58 -9.29 -11.78
CA ALA A 71 -0.38 -10.02 -11.34
C ALA A 71 0.91 -9.34 -11.81
N ALA A 72 0.94 -8.82 -13.04
CA ALA A 72 2.07 -8.06 -13.56
C ALA A 72 2.28 -6.76 -12.76
N ALA A 73 1.21 -5.99 -12.53
CA ALA A 73 1.26 -4.75 -11.75
C ALA A 73 1.72 -4.98 -10.30
N LEU A 74 1.23 -6.05 -9.65
CA LEU A 74 1.70 -6.43 -8.31
C LEU A 74 3.18 -6.83 -8.31
N GLY A 75 3.64 -7.52 -9.36
CA GLY A 75 5.06 -7.86 -9.53
C GLY A 75 5.94 -6.62 -9.69
N ASP A 76 5.55 -5.70 -10.57
CA ASP A 76 6.26 -4.43 -10.78
C ASP A 76 6.36 -3.62 -9.47
N LEU A 77 5.27 -3.52 -8.71
CA LEU A 77 5.26 -2.82 -7.43
C LEU A 77 6.12 -3.54 -6.35
N ASP A 78 6.22 -4.87 -6.41
CA ASP A 78 7.09 -5.64 -5.50
C ASP A 78 8.57 -5.43 -5.83
N ASP A 79 8.92 -5.54 -7.12
CA ASP A 79 10.29 -5.36 -7.63
C ASP A 79 10.82 -3.95 -7.38
N LEU A 80 9.94 -2.94 -7.45
CA LEU A 80 10.25 -1.54 -7.15
C LEU A 80 10.21 -1.21 -5.64
N GLY A 81 9.79 -2.14 -4.78
CA GLY A 81 9.77 -1.98 -3.32
C GLY A 81 8.56 -1.26 -2.75
N TYR A 82 7.61 -0.81 -3.59
CA TYR A 82 6.39 -0.15 -3.13
C TYR A 82 5.51 -1.06 -2.27
N LEU A 83 5.37 -2.34 -2.63
CA LEU A 83 4.59 -3.29 -1.81
C LEU A 83 5.28 -3.63 -0.50
N GLU A 84 6.62 -3.68 -0.47
CA GLU A 84 7.37 -3.91 0.76
C GLU A 84 7.15 -2.76 1.74
N GLU A 85 7.34 -1.52 1.30
CA GLU A 85 7.18 -0.35 2.16
C GLU A 85 5.71 -0.17 2.61
N LEU A 86 4.74 -0.39 1.71
CA LEU A 86 3.32 -0.34 2.09
C LEU A 86 2.98 -1.42 3.15
N ALA A 87 3.56 -2.61 3.03
CA ALA A 87 3.38 -3.72 3.97
C ALA A 87 4.01 -3.45 5.35
N GLU A 88 5.10 -2.69 5.45
CA GLU A 88 5.69 -2.30 6.76
C GLU A 88 4.70 -1.49 7.61
N HIS A 89 3.80 -0.78 6.96
CA HIS A 89 2.82 0.08 7.60
C HIS A 89 1.43 -0.54 7.75
N ALA A 90 1.14 -1.64 7.03
CA ALA A 90 -0.17 -2.28 7.03
C ALA A 90 -0.04 -3.81 7.22
N PRO A 91 -0.28 -4.34 8.44
CA PRO A 91 -0.18 -5.77 8.73
C PRO A 91 -0.98 -6.70 7.78
N PRO A 92 -2.20 -6.35 7.33
CA PRO A 92 -2.91 -7.20 6.37
C PRO A 92 -2.22 -7.25 5.00
N LEU A 93 -1.67 -6.14 4.54
CA LEU A 93 -0.94 -6.09 3.26
C LEU A 93 0.39 -6.83 3.33
N SER A 94 1.03 -6.88 4.50
CA SER A 94 2.18 -7.75 4.75
C SER A 94 1.85 -9.24 4.55
N GLN A 95 0.71 -9.70 5.06
CA GLN A 95 0.26 -11.08 4.86
C GLN A 95 -0.08 -11.36 3.38
N LEU A 96 -0.75 -10.42 2.73
CA LEU A 96 -1.05 -10.51 1.30
C LEU A 96 0.24 -10.64 0.48
N ARG A 97 1.20 -9.75 0.68
CA ARG A 97 2.51 -9.79 0.01
C ARG A 97 3.23 -11.12 0.25
N ALA A 98 3.25 -11.61 1.49
CA ALA A 98 3.84 -12.91 1.83
C ALA A 98 3.13 -14.07 1.11
N SER A 99 1.81 -14.00 0.89
CA SER A 99 1.08 -15.03 0.15
C SER A 99 1.38 -15.03 -1.36
N LEU A 100 1.77 -13.88 -1.91
CA LEU A 100 2.03 -13.68 -3.34
C LEU A 100 3.49 -13.94 -3.71
N PHE A 101 4.41 -13.45 -2.89
CA PHE A 101 5.85 -13.41 -3.19
C PHE A 101 6.69 -14.12 -2.14
N GLY A 102 6.08 -14.54 -1.03
CA GLY A 102 6.76 -15.32 -0.01
C GLY A 102 7.16 -16.68 -0.57
N THR A 103 8.46 -16.87 -0.70
CA THR A 103 9.08 -18.18 -0.92
C THR A 103 8.55 -19.15 0.13
N ALA A 104 7.94 -20.26 -0.31
CA ALA A 104 7.90 -21.48 0.47
C ALA A 104 9.34 -21.77 0.95
N ALA A 105 9.54 -21.73 2.27
CA ALA A 105 10.72 -22.32 2.89
C ALA A 105 10.68 -23.84 2.74
#